data_AF-A0AAE1EID1-F1
#
_entry.id   AF-A0AAE1EID1-F1
#
_cell.length_a   1.000
_cell.length_b   1.000
_cell.length_c   1.000
_cell.angle_alpha   90.00
_cell.angle_beta   90.00
_cell.angle_gamma   90.00
#
_symmetry.space_group_name_H-M   'P 1'
#
loop_
_entity.id
_entity.type
_entity.pdbx_description
1 polymer ?
#
loop_
_entity_poly.entity_id
_entity_poly.type
_entity_poly.pdbx_seq_one_letter_code
_entity_poly.pdbx_strand_id
1 'polypeptide(L)'
;SIEFSQDMARSLLAMVDRDLSGNVDFYEFEPLVHSLRRWVSVYEARRDPDSGNLTGHAWGLGTALRDLGFQVPRRLQGLVVVRYGDQQGNISLQDFLMVSCRISVMLERYQRHCGGGKDITSLQLNDWLQDTIYC
;
A
#
# COMPACT_ATOMS: atom_id res chain seq x y z
N SER A 1 10.56 8.82 16.61
CA SER A 1 10.54 7.51 15.93
C SER A 1 9.12 7.27 15.43
N ILE A 2 8.95 6.53 14.34
CA ILE A 2 7.61 6.08 13.92
C ILE A 2 7.26 4.89 14.81
N GLU A 3 6.17 4.96 15.55
CA GLU A 3 5.67 3.82 16.32
C GLU A 3 4.65 3.05 15.47
N PHE A 4 5.02 1.83 15.11
CA PHE A 4 4.14 0.87 14.47
C PHE A 4 3.40 0.07 15.54
N SER A 5 2.09 -0.11 15.40
CA SER A 5 1.39 -1.12 16.18
C SER A 5 1.92 -2.50 15.82
N GLN A 6 1.87 -3.46 16.76
CA GLN A 6 2.28 -4.84 16.49
C GLN A 6 1.48 -5.45 15.32
N ASP A 7 0.20 -5.12 15.24
CA ASP A 7 -0.67 -5.61 14.17
C ASP A 7 -0.28 -5.03 12.82
N MET A 8 0.05 -3.74 12.76
CA MET A 8 0.57 -3.13 11.53
C MET A 8 1.89 -3.75 11.10
N ALA A 9 2.82 -3.98 12.03
CA ALA A 9 4.09 -4.63 11.73
C ALA A 9 3.88 -6.05 11.18
N ARG A 10 3.01 -6.85 11.81
CA ARG A 10 2.64 -8.20 11.34
C ARG A 10 2.03 -8.16 9.94
N SER A 11 1.09 -7.24 9.69
CA SER A 11 0.47 -7.08 8.38
C SER A 11 1.46 -6.64 7.30
N LEU A 12 2.38 -5.71 7.61
CA LEU A 12 3.42 -5.30 6.67
C LEU A 12 4.36 -6.45 6.31
N LEU A 13 4.75 -7.26 7.30
CA LEU A 13 5.62 -8.42 7.09
C LEU A 13 4.91 -9.50 6.26
N ALA A 14 3.66 -9.83 6.59
CA ALA A 14 2.87 -10.80 5.82
C ALA A 14 2.67 -10.38 4.35
N MET A 15 2.55 -9.08 4.09
CA MET A 15 2.44 -8.54 2.72
C MET A 15 3.71 -8.73 1.89
N VAL A 16 4.89 -8.71 2.51
CA VAL A 16 6.19 -8.77 1.82
C VAL A 16 6.85 -10.14 1.86
N ASP A 17 6.30 -11.10 2.60
CA ASP A 17 6.67 -12.51 2.62
C ASP A 17 6.38 -13.13 1.24
N ARG A 18 7.41 -13.17 0.38
CA ARG A 18 7.29 -13.57 -1.02
C ARG A 18 7.31 -15.08 -1.19
N ASP A 19 8.00 -15.78 -0.30
CA ASP A 19 8.13 -17.24 -0.33
C ASP A 19 7.07 -17.96 0.52
N LEU A 20 6.23 -17.21 1.23
CA LEU A 20 5.16 -17.72 2.10
C LEU A 20 5.71 -18.59 3.24
N SER A 21 6.95 -18.33 3.66
CA SER A 21 7.58 -19.06 4.76
C SER A 21 7.04 -18.66 6.13
N GLY A 22 6.29 -17.55 6.21
CA GLY A 22 5.85 -16.95 7.46
C GLY A 22 6.97 -16.19 8.19
N ASN A 23 8.16 -16.09 7.59
CA ASN A 23 9.30 -15.33 8.08
C ASN A 23 9.77 -14.39 6.99
N VAL A 24 10.17 -13.17 7.36
CA VAL A 24 10.70 -12.19 6.40
C VAL A 24 12.21 -12.12 6.59
N ASP A 25 12.96 -12.51 5.57
CA ASP A 25 14.42 -12.44 5.61
C ASP A 25 14.94 -11.02 5.33
N PHE A 26 16.27 -10.82 5.36
CA PHE A 26 16.86 -9.52 5.10
C PHE A 26 16.57 -9.00 3.68
N TYR A 27 16.54 -9.88 2.69
CA TYR A 27 16.34 -9.54 1.27
C TYR A 27 14.89 -9.14 0.99
N GLU A 28 13.95 -9.67 1.74
CA GLU A 28 12.54 -9.25 1.71
C GLU A 28 12.29 -7.98 2.54
N PHE A 29 13.03 -7.82 3.64
CA PHE A 29 12.87 -6.68 4.55
C PHE A 29 13.52 -5.38 4.05
N GLU A 30 14.71 -5.43 3.46
CA GLU A 30 15.43 -4.23 3.02
C GLU A 30 14.61 -3.37 2.03
N PRO A 31 13.99 -3.94 0.97
CA PRO A 31 13.15 -3.18 0.05
C PRO A 31 11.93 -2.55 0.74
N LEU A 32 11.35 -3.23 1.72
CA LEU A 32 10.23 -2.71 2.52
C LEU A 32 10.68 -1.46 3.30
N VAL A 33 11.82 -1.52 3.99
CA VAL A 33 12.33 -0.36 4.75
C VAL A 33 12.60 0.84 3.85
N HIS A 34 13.20 0.61 2.67
CA HIS A 34 13.42 1.68 1.70
C HIS A 34 12.11 2.30 1.23
N SER A 35 11.11 1.47 0.93
CA SER A 35 9.78 1.90 0.52
C SER A 35 9.07 2.69 1.62
N LEU A 36 9.09 2.21 2.87
CA LEU A 36 8.49 2.89 4.02
C LEU A 36 9.09 4.28 4.23
N ARG A 37 10.42 4.43 4.15
CA ARG A 37 11.07 5.74 4.27
C ARG A 37 10.60 6.72 3.20
N ARG A 38 10.49 6.26 1.95
CA ARG A 38 9.95 7.07 0.86
C ARG A 38 8.48 7.45 1.10
N TRP A 39 7.66 6.49 1.51
CA TRP A 39 6.23 6.72 1.77
C TRP A 39 6.00 7.73 2.89
N VAL A 40 6.76 7.62 3.99
CA VAL A 40 6.74 8.61 5.08
C VAL A 40 7.12 9.99 4.56
N SER A 41 8.20 10.10 3.77
CA SER A 41 8.62 11.39 3.22
C SER A 41 7.54 12.03 2.35
N VAL A 42 6.83 11.24 1.54
CA VAL A 42 5.72 11.75 0.70
C VAL A 42 4.52 12.12 1.55
N TYR A 43 4.18 11.32 2.56
CA TYR A 43 3.10 11.64 3.50
C TYR A 43 3.33 12.99 4.17
N GLU A 44 4.50 13.18 4.76
CA GLU A 44 4.86 14.42 5.45
C GLU A 44 4.84 15.65 4.52
N ALA A 45 5.22 15.48 3.26
CA ALA A 45 5.18 16.55 2.26
C ALA A 45 3.76 16.89 1.77
N ARG A 46 2.79 16.00 1.96
CA ARG A 46 1.43 16.11 1.40
C ARG A 46 0.32 16.20 2.44
N ARG A 47 0.61 15.90 3.72
CA ARG A 47 -0.37 16.02 4.79
C ARG A 47 -0.84 17.45 4.91
N ASP A 48 -2.11 17.60 5.22
CA ASP A 48 -2.73 18.89 5.45
C ASP A 48 -2.20 19.48 6.79
N PRO A 49 -1.69 20.72 6.80
CA PRO A 49 -1.07 21.30 8.00
C PRO A 49 -2.04 21.47 9.18
N ASP A 50 -3.32 21.70 8.90
CA ASP A 50 -4.32 22.04 9.91
C ASP A 50 -4.84 20.76 10.59
N SER A 51 -5.16 19.74 9.80
CA SER A 51 -5.61 18.44 10.31
C SER A 51 -4.47 17.53 10.77
N GLY A 52 -3.24 17.78 10.31
CA GLY A 52 -2.08 16.93 10.56
C GLY A 52 -2.11 15.58 9.83
N ASN A 53 -3.14 15.33 9.02
CA ASN A 53 -3.36 14.07 8.30
C ASN A 53 -3.42 14.27 6.79
N LEU A 54 -3.31 13.17 6.03
CA LEU A 54 -3.44 13.24 4.59
C LEU A 54 -4.92 13.29 4.21
N THR A 55 -5.38 14.36 3.57
CA THR A 55 -6.76 14.39 3.08
C THR A 55 -6.99 13.33 1.98
N GLY A 56 -8.14 12.66 2.04
CA GLY A 56 -8.59 11.72 1.03
C GLY A 56 -9.00 12.37 -0.31
N HIS A 57 -9.09 13.71 -0.37
CA HIS A 57 -9.36 14.41 -1.61
C HIS A 57 -8.24 14.21 -2.65
N ALA A 58 -8.56 14.45 -3.92
CA ALA A 58 -7.66 14.17 -5.04
C ALA A 58 -6.29 14.89 -4.93
N TRP A 59 -6.23 16.04 -4.26
CA TRP A 59 -5.01 16.82 -4.06
C TRP A 59 -4.09 16.27 -2.95
N GLY A 60 -4.62 15.50 -1.99
CA GLY A 60 -3.82 14.78 -0.99
C GLY A 60 -3.48 13.37 -1.45
N LEU A 61 -4.35 12.41 -1.13
CA LEU A 61 -4.15 10.99 -1.46
C LEU A 61 -3.79 10.77 -2.94
N GLY A 62 -4.55 11.37 -3.85
CA GLY A 62 -4.34 11.18 -5.29
C GLY A 62 -2.99 11.72 -5.79
N THR A 63 -2.46 12.78 -5.17
CA THR A 63 -1.13 13.31 -5.47
C THR A 63 -0.04 12.48 -4.80
N ALA A 64 -0.22 12.12 -3.53
CA ALA A 64 0.72 11.30 -2.79
C ALA A 64 0.97 9.94 -3.48
N LEU A 65 -0.08 9.25 -3.90
CA LEU A 65 0.03 8.00 -4.66
C LEU A 65 0.80 8.21 -5.98
N ARG A 66 0.60 9.34 -6.66
CA ARG A 66 1.28 9.67 -7.92
C ARG A 66 2.78 9.95 -7.71
N ASP A 67 3.15 10.64 -6.63
CA ASP A 67 4.55 10.88 -6.27
C ASP A 67 5.29 9.58 -5.92
N LEU A 68 4.54 8.57 -5.45
CA LEU A 68 5.04 7.21 -5.25
C LEU A 68 5.14 6.39 -6.56
N GLY A 69 4.61 6.90 -7.66
CA GLY A 69 4.57 6.22 -8.95
C GLY A 69 3.37 5.28 -9.12
N PHE A 70 2.42 5.28 -8.17
CA PHE A 70 1.23 4.46 -8.26
C PHE A 70 0.18 5.10 -9.19
N GLN A 71 -0.17 4.39 -10.25
CA GLN A 71 -1.24 4.78 -11.16
C GLN A 71 -2.58 4.19 -10.72
N VAL A 72 -3.15 4.76 -9.65
CA VAL A 72 -4.41 4.28 -9.08
C VAL A 72 -5.60 5.05 -9.67
N PRO A 73 -6.62 4.39 -10.25
CA PRO A 73 -7.80 5.06 -10.78
C PRO A 73 -8.57 5.82 -9.69
N ARG A 74 -9.16 6.98 -10.03
CA ARG A 74 -9.93 7.81 -9.07
C ARG A 74 -11.00 7.05 -8.30
N ARG A 75 -11.69 6.11 -8.97
CA ARG A 75 -12.69 5.26 -8.33
C ARG A 75 -12.10 4.42 -7.18
N LEU A 76 -10.91 3.85 -7.39
CA LEU A 76 -10.22 3.08 -6.38
C LEU A 76 -9.66 3.97 -5.26
N GLN A 77 -9.20 5.18 -5.58
CA GLN A 77 -8.83 6.18 -4.56
C GLN A 77 -10.01 6.50 -3.63
N GLY A 78 -11.23 6.67 -4.18
CA GLY A 78 -12.43 6.85 -3.37
C GLY A 78 -12.71 5.68 -2.42
N LEU A 79 -12.53 4.43 -2.88
CA LEU A 79 -12.67 3.24 -2.03
C LEU A 79 -11.60 3.16 -0.95
N VAL A 80 -10.38 3.63 -1.23
CA VAL A 80 -9.33 3.77 -0.22
C VAL A 80 -9.77 4.72 0.88
N VAL A 81 -10.32 5.89 0.52
CA VAL A 81 -10.83 6.85 1.52
C VAL A 81 -11.97 6.25 2.36
N VAL A 82 -12.89 5.50 1.74
CA VAL A 82 -13.97 4.83 2.48
C VAL A 82 -13.43 3.80 3.49
N ARG A 83 -12.34 3.10 3.15
CA ARG A 83 -11.80 2.01 3.99
C ARG A 83 -10.79 2.47 5.04
N TYR A 84 -10.02 3.52 4.74
CA TYR A 84 -8.85 3.96 5.51
C TYR A 84 -8.95 5.40 6.01
N GLY A 85 -9.98 6.14 5.60
CA GLY A 85 -10.24 7.49 6.06
C GLY A 85 -11.05 7.51 7.36
N ASP A 86 -10.86 8.57 8.14
CA ASP A 86 -11.72 8.91 9.27
C ASP A 86 -13.09 9.47 8.81
N GLN A 87 -13.89 9.96 9.75
CA GLN A 87 -15.22 10.54 9.47
C GLN A 87 -15.17 11.76 8.56
N GLN A 88 -14.03 12.46 8.49
CA GLN A 88 -13.78 13.62 7.64
C GLN A 88 -13.08 13.20 6.33
N GLY A 89 -12.78 11.92 6.15
CA GLY A 89 -12.08 11.39 4.98
C GLY A 89 -10.57 11.67 5.01
N ASN A 90 -9.98 11.97 6.17
CA ASN A 90 -8.53 12.10 6.33
C ASN A 90 -7.92 10.74 6.69
N ILE A 91 -6.70 10.53 6.22
CA ILE A 91 -5.98 9.25 6.32
C ILE A 91 -4.75 9.47 7.21
N SER A 92 -4.65 8.64 8.26
CA SER A 92 -3.52 8.64 9.17
C SER A 92 -2.24 8.15 8.48
N LEU A 93 -1.07 8.43 9.06
CA LEU A 93 0.19 7.87 8.55
C LEU A 93 0.15 6.34 8.51
N GLN A 94 -0.38 5.70 9.56
CA GLN A 94 -0.44 4.24 9.65
C GLN A 94 -1.30 3.66 8.53
N ASP A 95 -2.47 4.24 8.30
CA ASP A 95 -3.38 3.83 7.24
C ASP A 95 -2.80 4.08 5.84
N PHE A 96 -2.11 5.21 5.66
CA PHE A 96 -1.43 5.54 4.41
C PHE A 96 -0.31 4.53 4.07
N LEU A 97 0.51 4.15 5.05
CA LEU A 97 1.57 3.15 4.87
C LEU A 97 0.98 1.76 4.58
N MET A 98 -0.11 1.39 5.27
CA MET A 98 -0.82 0.13 5.04
C MET A 98 -1.35 0.03 3.61
N VAL A 99 -2.07 1.06 3.15
CA VAL A 99 -2.65 1.04 1.79
C VAL A 99 -1.57 1.15 0.71
N SER A 100 -0.50 1.91 0.95
CA SER A 100 0.65 2.00 0.02
C SER A 100 1.34 0.65 -0.12
N CYS A 101 1.53 -0.08 0.98
CA CYS A 101 2.07 -1.44 0.94
C CYS A 101 1.17 -2.40 0.16
N ARG A 102 -0.14 -2.42 0.46
CA ARG A 102 -1.11 -3.24 -0.27
C ARG A 102 -1.11 -2.96 -1.77
N ILE A 103 -1.12 -1.67 -2.17
CA ILE A 103 -1.06 -1.29 -3.58
C ILE A 103 0.23 -1.79 -4.21
N SER A 104 1.38 -1.57 -3.56
CA SER A 104 2.69 -1.98 -4.06
C SER A 104 2.75 -3.50 -4.31
N VAL A 105 2.31 -4.30 -3.33
CA VAL A 105 2.32 -5.77 -3.42
C VAL A 105 1.36 -6.27 -4.48
N MET A 106 0.14 -5.71 -4.57
CA MET A 106 -0.83 -6.10 -5.59
C MET A 106 -0.36 -5.75 -7.00
N LEU A 107 0.30 -4.60 -7.18
CA LEU A 107 0.89 -4.22 -8.46
C LEU A 107 2.05 -5.17 -8.84
N GLU A 108 2.91 -5.54 -7.89
CA GLU A 108 4.00 -6.49 -8.12
C GLU A 108 3.46 -7.88 -8.50
N ARG A 109 2.43 -8.37 -7.79
CA ARG A 109 1.76 -9.65 -8.10
C ARG A 109 1.13 -9.61 -9.49
N TYR A 110 0.38 -8.55 -9.79
CA TYR A 110 -0.22 -8.36 -11.11
C TYR A 110 0.84 -8.37 -12.24
N GLN A 111 1.95 -7.66 -12.06
CA GLN A 111 3.06 -7.66 -13.03
C GLN A 111 3.66 -9.04 -13.24
N ARG A 112 3.84 -9.82 -12.17
CA ARG A 112 4.33 -11.21 -12.24
C ARG A 112 3.41 -12.10 -13.09
N HIS A 113 2.10 -11.94 -12.94
CA HIS A 113 1.12 -12.72 -13.68
C HIS A 113 0.87 -12.19 -15.11
N CYS A 114 1.07 -10.89 -15.37
CA CYS A 114 0.81 -10.25 -16.67
C CYS A 114 1.77 -10.61 -17.80
N GLY A 115 2.94 -11.20 -17.52
CA GLY A 115 3.86 -11.71 -18.54
C GLY A 115 4.21 -10.75 -19.70
N GLY A 116 4.17 -9.42 -19.49
CA GLY A 116 4.57 -8.43 -20.50
C GLY A 116 3.45 -7.82 -21.34
N GLY A 117 2.56 -7.02 -20.73
CA GLY A 117 1.87 -5.92 -21.43
C GLY A 117 0.42 -6.16 -21.86
N LYS A 118 -0.25 -7.20 -21.37
CA LYS A 118 -1.72 -7.33 -21.50
C LYS A 118 -2.41 -6.73 -20.28
N ASP A 119 -3.44 -5.92 -20.50
CA ASP A 119 -4.31 -5.36 -19.44
C ASP A 119 -5.15 -6.43 -18.72
N ILE A 120 -5.21 -7.64 -19.27
CA ILE A 120 -5.98 -8.76 -18.75
C ILE A 120 -5.04 -9.94 -18.46
N THR A 121 -5.20 -10.49 -17.26
CA THR A 121 -4.41 -11.62 -16.76
C THR A 121 -5.34 -12.72 -16.27
N SER A 122 -5.03 -13.97 -16.64
CA SER A 122 -5.72 -15.16 -16.13
C SER A 122 -5.03 -15.66 -14.87
N LEU A 123 -5.79 -15.83 -13.79
CA LEU A 123 -5.33 -16.39 -12.53
C LEU A 123 -6.14 -17.65 -12.21
N GLN A 124 -5.49 -18.69 -11.67
CA GLN A 124 -6.23 -19.84 -11.15
C GLN A 124 -6.92 -19.47 -9.84
N LEU A 125 -8.02 -20.16 -9.51
CA LEU A 125 -8.78 -19.89 -8.29
C LEU A 125 -7.92 -19.98 -7.03
N ASN A 126 -7.05 -20.99 -6.94
CA ASN A 126 -6.18 -21.18 -5.78
C ASN A 126 -5.18 -20.05 -5.63
N ASP A 127 -4.54 -19.63 -6.73
CA ASP A 127 -3.62 -18.49 -6.74
C ASP A 127 -4.34 -17.20 -6.34
N TRP A 128 -5.61 -17.04 -6.74
CA TRP A 128 -6.39 -15.85 -6.43
C TRP A 128 -6.80 -15.80 -4.95
N LEU A 129 -7.22 -16.95 -4.40
CA LEU A 129 -7.52 -17.07 -2.99
C LEU A 129 -6.27 -16.82 -2.14
N GLN A 130 -5.13 -17.40 -2.51
CA GLN A 130 -3.86 -17.15 -1.86
C GLN A 130 -3.48 -15.67 -1.93
N ASP A 131 -3.59 -15.07 -3.11
CA ASP A 131 -3.20 -13.67 -3.31
C ASP A 131 -4.08 -12.68 -2.53
N THR A 132 -5.36 -13.01 -2.31
CA THR A 132 -6.30 -12.12 -1.62
C THR A 132 -6.36 -12.33 -0.10
N ILE A 133 -6.11 -13.55 0.38
CA ILE A 133 -6.13 -13.90 1.81
C ILE A 133 -4.77 -13.63 2.45
N TYR A 134 -3.68 -14.01 1.78
CA TYR A 134 -2.32 -13.78 2.25
C TYR A 134 -1.78 -12.48 1.63
N CYS A 135 -2.45 -11.40 2.01
CA CYS A 135 -2.10 -10.00 1.76
C CYS A 135 -2.31 -9.20 3.03
#